data_AF-A0A6G2XGY8-F1
#
_entry.id   AF-A0A6G2XGY8-F1
#
_cell.length_a   1.000
_cell.length_b   1.000
_cell.length_c   1.000
_cell.angle_alpha   90.00
_cell.angle_beta   90.00
_cell.angle_gamma   90.00
#
_symmetry.space_group_name_H-M   'P 1'
#
loop_
_entity.id
_entity.type
_entity.pdbx_description
1 polymer ?
#
loop_
_entity_poly.entity_id
_entity_poly.type
_entity_poly.pdbx_seq_one_letter_code
_entity_poly.pdbx_strand_id
1 'polypeptide(L)'
;MAQTMRPNTAGSGLLATDGKPHPLQDTLLLVTLVLGLTAFITGLTAPGLHLLSSWAGLVGILTGAYGQWISVTTRQRFGLILGLGASAIGFFLGMWHGGPFGGVIG
;
A
#
# COMPACT_ATOMS: atom_id res chain seq x y z
N MET A 1 19.33 12.49 36.18
CA MET A 1 19.03 13.21 34.92
C MET A 1 17.54 13.06 34.64
N ALA A 2 16.74 14.07 34.99
CA ALA A 2 15.30 14.05 34.74
C ALA A 2 15.03 14.65 33.36
N GLN A 3 14.93 13.80 32.32
CA GLN A 3 14.41 14.25 31.04
C GLN A 3 12.88 14.26 31.11
N THR A 4 12.33 15.47 31.17
CA THR A 4 10.90 15.73 31.08
C THR A 4 10.43 15.33 29.67
N MET A 5 9.71 14.20 29.55
CA MET A 5 9.00 13.87 28.32
C MET A 5 7.91 14.94 28.12
N ARG A 6 8.16 15.92 27.25
CA ARG A 6 7.08 16.79 26.76
C ARG A 6 6.18 15.92 25.86
N PRO A 7 4.87 15.79 26.14
CA PRO A 7 3.97 15.11 25.23
C PRO A 7 3.97 15.87 23.91
N ASN A 8 4.41 15.21 22.86
CA ASN A 8 4.60 15.78 21.54
C ASN A 8 3.28 15.71 20.75
N THR A 9 2.28 16.49 21.18
CA THR A 9 0.88 16.29 20.80
C THR A 9 0.42 17.07 19.56
N ALA A 10 1.32 17.63 18.74
CA ALA A 10 0.89 18.42 17.57
C ALA A 10 1.67 18.19 16.27
N GLY A 11 2.61 17.24 16.21
CA GLY A 11 3.41 17.04 14.99
C GLY A 11 4.25 15.76 14.89
N SER A 12 4.13 14.81 15.82
CA SER A 12 4.95 13.58 15.82
C SER A 12 4.17 12.28 16.00
N GLY A 13 2.91 12.27 15.55
CA GLY A 13 2.12 11.04 15.45
C GLY A 13 2.43 10.23 14.17
N LEU A 14 1.73 9.09 14.00
CA LEU A 14 1.82 8.21 12.82
C LEU A 14 1.56 8.94 11.49
N LEU A 15 0.87 10.09 11.52
CA LEU A 15 0.53 10.92 10.36
C LEU A 15 1.30 12.25 10.31
N ALA A 16 2.46 12.31 10.96
CA ALA A 16 3.32 13.49 10.91
C ALA A 16 3.72 13.86 9.47
N THR A 17 3.66 15.16 9.16
CA THR A 17 4.04 15.77 7.89
C THR A 17 5.01 16.92 8.14
N ASP A 18 5.84 17.25 7.16
CA ASP A 18 6.85 18.33 7.23
C ASP A 18 6.35 19.66 6.62
N GLY A 19 5.10 19.71 6.17
CA GLY A 19 4.46 20.91 5.60
C GLY A 19 4.92 21.27 4.19
N LYS A 20 5.79 20.46 3.56
CA LYS A 20 6.27 20.69 2.20
C LYS A 20 5.48 19.84 1.20
N PRO A 21 5.32 20.32 -0.05
CA PRO A 21 4.69 19.51 -1.09
C PRO A 21 5.64 18.38 -1.52
N HIS A 22 5.11 17.15 -1.54
CA HIS A 22 5.81 15.93 -1.94
C HIS A 22 5.02 15.20 -3.03
N PRO A 23 4.88 15.79 -4.23
CA PRO A 23 3.90 15.34 -5.22
C PRO A 23 4.14 13.89 -5.67
N LEU A 24 5.40 13.46 -5.82
CA LEU A 24 5.75 12.10 -6.20
C LEU A 24 5.36 11.08 -5.11
N GLN A 25 5.76 11.33 -3.87
CA GLN A 25 5.51 10.44 -2.74
C GLN A 25 4.01 10.34 -2.43
N ASP A 26 3.31 11.48 -2.46
CA ASP A 26 1.87 11.52 -2.23
C ASP A 26 1.11 10.82 -3.38
N THR A 27 1.58 10.93 -4.63
CA THR A 27 1.02 10.18 -5.76
C THR A 27 1.25 8.68 -5.61
N LEU A 28 2.47 8.24 -5.25
CA LEU A 28 2.76 6.82 -5.05
C LEU A 28 1.96 6.23 -3.89
N LEU A 29 1.74 7.00 -2.81
CA LEU A 29 0.83 6.62 -1.74
C LEU A 29 -0.58 6.39 -2.26
N LEU A 30 -1.11 7.36 -3.03
CA LEU A 30 -2.47 7.27 -3.56
C LEU A 30 -2.63 6.08 -4.50
N VAL A 31 -1.69 5.91 -5.44
CA VAL A 31 -1.68 4.79 -6.39
C VAL A 31 -1.63 3.45 -5.64
N THR A 32 -0.74 3.33 -4.66
CA THR A 32 -0.59 2.09 -3.88
C THR A 32 -1.85 1.77 -3.07
N LEU A 33 -2.50 2.79 -2.48
CA LEU A 33 -3.75 2.59 -1.75
C LEU A 33 -4.89 2.15 -2.67
N VAL A 34 -5.03 2.80 -3.84
CA VAL A 34 -6.07 2.45 -4.82
C VAL A 34 -5.85 1.03 -5.33
N LEU A 35 -4.62 0.70 -5.77
CA LEU A 35 -4.28 -0.64 -6.24
C LEU A 35 -4.48 -1.69 -5.15
N GLY A 36 -4.06 -1.41 -3.92
CA GLY A 36 -4.22 -2.32 -2.79
C GLY A 36 -5.68 -2.57 -2.45
N LEU A 37 -6.51 -1.53 -2.39
CA LEU A 37 -7.95 -1.67 -2.16
C LEU A 37 -8.63 -2.42 -3.30
N THR A 38 -8.29 -2.11 -4.56
CA THR A 38 -8.81 -2.83 -5.72
C THR A 38 -8.44 -4.32 -5.63
N ALA A 39 -7.18 -4.65 -5.38
CA ALA A 39 -6.71 -6.02 -5.26
C ALA A 39 -7.40 -6.76 -4.11
N PHE A 40 -7.48 -6.14 -2.94
CA PHE A 40 -8.08 -6.69 -1.74
C PHE A 40 -9.57 -6.97 -1.90
N ILE A 41 -10.34 -5.96 -2.35
CA ILE A 41 -11.79 -6.09 -2.52
C ILE A 41 -12.10 -7.15 -3.58
N THR A 42 -11.45 -7.06 -4.75
CA THR A 42 -11.70 -8.02 -5.85
C THR A 42 -11.31 -9.44 -5.47
N GLY A 43 -10.18 -9.63 -4.77
CA GLY A 43 -9.72 -10.94 -4.31
C GLY A 43 -10.63 -11.56 -3.25
N LEU A 44 -11.29 -10.75 -2.43
CA LEU A 44 -12.24 -11.22 -1.42
C LEU A 44 -13.62 -11.53 -1.98
N THR A 45 -14.15 -10.68 -2.88
CA THR A 45 -15.56 -10.76 -3.29
C THR A 45 -15.78 -11.54 -4.58
N ALA A 46 -14.77 -11.64 -5.44
CA ALA A 46 -14.95 -12.13 -6.80
C ALA A 46 -13.81 -13.11 -7.20
N PRO A 47 -13.96 -14.42 -6.92
CA PRO A 47 -12.99 -15.44 -7.31
C PRO A 47 -12.64 -15.42 -8.82
N GLY A 48 -13.60 -15.07 -9.68
CA GLY A 48 -13.39 -14.94 -11.13
C GLY A 48 -12.59 -13.71 -11.57
N LEU A 49 -12.30 -12.77 -10.68
CA LEU A 49 -11.48 -11.57 -10.95
C LEU A 49 -10.02 -11.76 -10.52
N HIS A 50 -9.56 -13.01 -10.40
CA HIS A 50 -8.21 -13.33 -9.93
C HIS A 50 -7.10 -12.68 -10.77
N LEU A 51 -7.27 -12.51 -12.09
CA LEU A 51 -6.28 -11.79 -12.91
C LEU A 51 -6.13 -10.35 -12.44
N LEU A 52 -7.24 -9.64 -12.25
CA LEU A 52 -7.23 -8.26 -11.80
C LEU A 52 -6.67 -8.16 -10.38
N SER A 53 -7.11 -9.02 -9.47
CA SER A 53 -6.65 -9.04 -8.08
C SER A 53 -5.14 -9.31 -7.99
N SER A 54 -4.63 -10.31 -8.73
CA SER A 54 -3.19 -10.62 -8.80
C SER A 54 -2.38 -9.50 -9.44
N TRP A 55 -2.78 -8.96 -10.59
CA TRP A 55 -2.00 -7.90 -11.23
C TRP A 55 -2.05 -6.59 -10.45
N ALA A 56 -3.22 -6.16 -9.98
CA ALA A 56 -3.35 -4.97 -9.16
C ALA A 56 -2.56 -5.11 -7.85
N GLY A 57 -2.61 -6.29 -7.22
CA GLY A 57 -1.85 -6.58 -6.01
C GLY A 57 -0.34 -6.57 -6.26
N LEU A 58 0.13 -7.17 -7.36
CA LEU A 58 1.55 -7.19 -7.72
C LEU A 58 2.08 -5.77 -8.00
N VAL A 59 1.38 -5.01 -8.84
CA VAL A 59 1.77 -3.62 -9.14
C VAL A 59 1.72 -2.77 -7.87
N GLY A 60 0.69 -2.94 -7.03
CA GLY A 60 0.58 -2.28 -5.74
C GLY A 60 1.73 -2.60 -4.78
N ILE A 61 2.21 -3.85 -4.76
CA ILE A 61 3.40 -4.23 -3.99
C ILE A 61 4.63 -3.49 -4.51
N LEU A 62 4.85 -3.44 -5.82
CA LEU A 62 6.01 -2.79 -6.42
C LEU A 62 6.00 -1.28 -6.19
N THR A 63 4.86 -0.61 -6.46
CA THR A 63 4.72 0.84 -6.23
C THR A 63 4.83 1.18 -4.75
N GLY A 64 4.26 0.34 -3.89
CA GLY A 64 4.30 0.51 -2.44
C GLY A 64 5.71 0.37 -1.88
N ALA A 65 6.46 -0.65 -2.30
CA ALA A 65 7.84 -0.88 -1.89
C ALA A 65 8.75 0.26 -2.35
N TYR A 66 8.60 0.72 -3.59
CA TYR A 66 9.33 1.88 -4.09
C TYR A 66 8.96 3.16 -3.33
N GLY A 67 7.66 3.37 -3.07
CA GLY A 67 7.16 4.49 -2.28
C GLY A 67 7.76 4.52 -0.88
N GLN A 68 7.89 3.37 -0.20
CA GLN A 68 8.53 3.28 1.12
C GLN A 68 9.97 3.79 1.07
N TRP A 69 10.71 3.41 0.04
CA TRP A 69 12.13 3.76 -0.08
C TRP A 69 12.37 5.26 -0.23
N ILE A 70 11.51 5.95 -0.98
CA ILE A 70 11.65 7.39 -1.26
C ILE A 70 10.86 8.29 -0.31
N SER A 71 10.11 7.71 0.63
CA SER A 71 9.22 8.46 1.52
C SER A 71 9.98 9.30 2.55
N VAL A 72 9.59 10.56 2.64
CA VAL A 72 10.20 11.55 3.54
C VAL A 72 9.45 11.59 4.87
N THR A 73 8.12 11.54 4.82
CA THR A 73 7.27 11.76 6.00
C THR A 73 6.71 10.44 6.57
N THR A 74 6.39 10.46 7.86
CA THR A 74 5.74 9.31 8.53
C THR A 74 4.37 9.04 7.95
N ARG A 75 3.60 10.09 7.62
CA ARG A 75 2.29 9.98 6.97
C ARG A 75 2.34 9.16 5.68
N GLN A 76 3.32 9.45 4.82
CA GLN A 76 3.51 8.73 3.55
C GLN A 76 3.81 7.26 3.81
N ARG A 77 4.77 6.98 4.69
CA ARG A 77 5.16 5.60 5.04
C ARG A 77 3.99 4.83 5.60
N PHE A 78 3.21 5.43 6.50
CA PHE A 78 2.06 4.78 7.10
C PHE A 78 1.01 4.41 6.04
N GLY A 79 0.60 5.36 5.19
CA GLY A 79 -0.37 5.09 4.13
C GLY A 79 0.12 4.03 3.12
N LEU A 80 1.40 4.08 2.76
CA LEU A 80 2.02 3.08 1.89
C LEU A 80 2.10 1.69 2.53
N ILE A 81 2.32 1.57 3.86
CA ILE A 81 2.27 0.27 4.56
C ILE A 81 0.85 -0.32 4.49
N LEU A 82 -0.17 0.50 4.70
CA LEU A 82 -1.56 0.05 4.58
C LEU A 82 -1.89 -0.42 3.16
N GLY A 83 -1.49 0.36 2.15
CA GLY A 83 -1.65 -0.01 0.75
C GLY A 83 -0.87 -1.28 0.38
N LEU A 84 0.35 -1.44 0.89
CA LEU A 84 1.15 -2.66 0.74
C LEU A 84 0.47 -3.88 1.35
N GLY A 85 -0.06 -3.74 2.57
CA GLY A 85 -0.80 -4.83 3.23
C GLY A 85 -2.02 -5.26 2.44
N ALA A 86 -2.83 -4.31 1.99
CA ALA A 86 -3.99 -4.58 1.14
C ALA A 86 -3.60 -5.22 -0.19
N SER A 87 -2.54 -4.71 -0.84
CA SER A 87 -1.99 -5.26 -2.09
C SER A 87 -1.51 -6.70 -1.93
N ALA A 88 -0.80 -6.99 -0.83
CA ALA A 88 -0.29 -8.33 -0.54
C ALA A 88 -1.43 -9.32 -0.32
N ILE A 89 -2.42 -8.97 0.51
CA ILE A 89 -3.57 -9.86 0.75
C ILE A 89 -4.34 -10.10 -0.54
N GLY A 90 -4.65 -9.04 -1.30
CA GLY A 90 -5.30 -9.14 -2.61
C GLY A 90 -4.51 -10.03 -3.58
N PHE A 91 -3.21 -9.79 -3.72
CA PHE A 91 -2.33 -10.60 -4.55
C PHE A 91 -2.39 -12.09 -4.20
N PHE A 92 -2.25 -12.44 -2.92
CA PHE A 92 -2.29 -13.84 -2.47
C PHE A 92 -3.66 -14.48 -2.68
N LEU A 93 -4.75 -13.73 -2.49
CA LEU A 93 -6.09 -14.20 -2.83
C LEU A 93 -6.23 -14.44 -4.34
N GLY A 94 -5.77 -13.52 -5.19
CA GLY A 94 -5.76 -13.74 -6.64
C GLY A 94 -4.93 -14.96 -7.04
N MET A 95 -3.76 -15.14 -6.43
CA MET A 95 -2.91 -16.33 -6.64
C MET A 95 -3.63 -17.63 -6.29
N TRP A 96 -4.36 -17.65 -5.16
CA TRP A 96 -5.15 -18.80 -4.74
C TRP A 96 -6.25 -19.17 -5.72
N HIS A 97 -6.89 -18.18 -6.36
CA HIS A 97 -8.04 -18.39 -7.25
C HIS A 97 -7.68 -18.68 -8.72
N GLY A 98 -6.41 -18.72 -9.11
CA GLY A 98 -5.99 -19.00 -10.50
C GLY A 98 -4.81 -18.16 -10.99
N GLY A 99 -4.36 -17.21 -10.18
CA GLY A 99 -3.16 -16.41 -10.44
C GLY A 99 -3.29 -15.42 -11.61
N PRO A 100 -2.19 -14.72 -11.93
CA PRO A 100 -2.19 -13.60 -12.88
C PRO A 100 -2.36 -14.01 -14.34
N PHE A 101 -2.29 -15.31 -14.64
CA PHE A 101 -2.31 -15.82 -16.00
C PHE A 101 -3.56 -16.65 -16.35
N GLY A 102 -4.42 -16.97 -15.38
CA GLY A 102 -5.71 -17.62 -15.64
C GLY A 102 -5.65 -18.88 -16.51
N GLY A 103 -4.56 -19.66 -16.40
CA GLY A 103 -4.34 -20.87 -17.20
C GLY A 103 -3.82 -20.63 -18.63
N VAL A 104 -3.49 -19.40 -19.03
CA VAL A 104 -2.96 -19.09 -20.38
C VAL A 104 -1.49 -19.53 -20.55
N ILE A 105 -0.78 -19.77 -19.44
CA ILE A 105 0.62 -20.26 -19.43
C ILE A 105 0.68 -21.70 -18.86
N GLY A 106 -0.37 -22.50 -19.04
CA GLY A 106 -0.50 -23.88 -18.54
C GLY A 106 -1.05 -24.83 -19.57
#